data_AF-A0A9D5XUR2-F1
#
_entry.id   AF-A0A9D5XUR2-F1
#
_cell.length_a   1.000
_cell.length_b   1.000
_cell.length_c   1.000
_cell.angle_alpha   90.00
_cell.angle_beta   90.00
_cell.angle_gamma   90.00
#
_symmetry.space_group_name_H-M   'P 1'
#
loop_
_entity.id
_entity.type
_entity.pdbx_description
1 polymer ?
#
loop_
_entity_poly.entity_id
_entity_poly.type
_entity_poly.pdbx_seq_one_letter_code
_entity_poly.pdbx_strand_id
1 'polypeptide(L)'
;MGRYLQIRVSAWTFSEDEVEKAWPSLWKLVWGDGGDAVPKKGVMELALAVFDAVRAGLVEPRVAEALKDKADEADRLYHAIGKALAARDPQKADRLSYELEDCLEALEDIARKF
;
A
#
# COMPACT_ATOMS: atom_id res chain seq x y z
N MET A 1 24.70 -12.82 -5.48
CA MET A 1 23.53 -13.69 -5.76
C MET A 1 24.04 -15.04 -6.24
N GLY A 2 23.52 -16.17 -5.77
CA GLY A 2 23.98 -17.50 -6.19
C GLY A 2 23.66 -17.75 -7.67
N ARG A 3 24.64 -18.28 -8.42
CA ARG A 3 24.49 -18.56 -9.86
C ARG A 3 23.48 -19.67 -10.17
N TYR A 4 23.28 -20.60 -9.23
CA TYR A 4 22.50 -21.83 -9.44
C TYR A 4 21.32 -21.98 -8.47
N LEU A 5 21.47 -21.58 -7.20
CA LEU A 5 20.38 -21.60 -6.21
C LEU A 5 20.13 -20.18 -5.69
N GLN A 6 18.86 -19.79 -5.70
CA GLN A 6 18.42 -18.49 -5.22
C GLN A 6 17.52 -18.64 -4.01
N ILE A 7 17.94 -18.04 -2.89
CA ILE A 7 17.11 -17.85 -1.69
C ILE A 7 16.51 -16.44 -1.74
N ARG A 8 15.23 -16.32 -1.39
CA ARG A 8 14.46 -15.06 -1.38
C ARG A 8 13.65 -14.95 -0.10
N VAL A 9 13.39 -13.71 0.30
CA VAL A 9 12.37 -13.34 1.28
C VAL A 9 11.27 -12.63 0.50
N SER A 10 10.01 -12.94 0.80
CA SER A 10 8.84 -12.37 0.14
C SER A 10 7.74 -12.12 1.17
N ALA A 11 6.92 -11.11 0.92
CA ALA A 11 5.70 -10.82 1.67
C ALA A 11 4.50 -10.89 0.72
N TRP A 12 3.35 -11.28 1.26
CA TRP A 12 2.08 -11.28 0.55
C TRP A 12 0.94 -11.04 1.53
N THR A 13 -0.15 -10.45 1.04
CA THR A 13 -1.37 -10.28 1.82
C THR A 13 -2.07 -11.63 1.98
N PHE A 14 -2.45 -11.97 3.21
CA PHE A 14 -3.12 -13.22 3.51
C PHE A 14 -4.58 -13.25 3.02
N SER A 15 -5.31 -12.14 3.18
CA SER A 15 -6.71 -12.00 2.76
C SER A 15 -6.95 -10.58 2.25
N GLU A 16 -7.41 -10.46 1.00
CA GLU A 16 -7.80 -9.17 0.41
C GLU A 16 -9.09 -8.65 1.06
N ASP A 17 -10.02 -9.55 1.43
CA ASP A 17 -11.25 -9.19 2.15
C ASP A 17 -10.95 -8.51 3.49
N GLU A 18 -9.90 -8.94 4.21
CA GLU A 18 -9.50 -8.30 5.47
C GLU A 18 -8.84 -6.93 5.22
N VAL A 19 -8.17 -6.72 4.09
CA VAL A 19 -7.65 -5.40 3.67
C VAL A 19 -8.81 -4.46 3.37
N GLU A 20 -9.83 -4.92 2.64
CA GLU A 20 -11.04 -4.14 2.36
C GLU A 20 -11.78 -3.77 3.66
N LYS A 21 -11.90 -4.70 4.61
CA LYS A 21 -12.53 -4.42 5.92
C LYS A 21 -11.73 -3.46 6.78
N ALA A 22 -10.40 -3.52 6.73
CA ALA A 22 -9.53 -2.64 7.50
C ALA A 22 -9.58 -1.20 6.98
N TRP A 23 -9.50 -1.02 5.65
CA TRP A 23 -9.45 0.31 5.02
C TRP A 23 -10.54 0.50 3.94
N PRO A 24 -11.83 0.45 4.30
CA PRO A 24 -12.92 0.43 3.34
C PRO A 24 -13.07 1.74 2.55
N SER A 25 -12.81 2.89 3.18
CA SER A 25 -12.90 4.18 2.48
C SER A 25 -11.77 4.35 1.47
N LEU A 26 -10.54 3.99 1.83
CA LEU A 26 -9.42 3.98 0.88
C LEU A 26 -9.64 2.99 -0.25
N TRP A 27 -10.06 1.77 0.08
CA TRP A 27 -10.35 0.72 -0.89
C TRP A 27 -11.32 1.24 -1.96
N LYS A 28 -12.46 1.79 -1.51
CA LYS A 28 -13.46 2.38 -2.41
C LYS A 28 -12.92 3.59 -3.17
N LEU A 29 -12.08 4.42 -2.55
CA LEU A 29 -11.51 5.59 -3.19
C LEU A 29 -10.61 5.22 -4.39
N VAL A 30 -9.76 4.19 -4.25
CA VAL A 30 -8.77 3.85 -5.28
C VAL A 30 -9.24 2.77 -6.25
N TRP A 31 -10.16 1.90 -5.84
CA TRP A 31 -10.64 0.77 -6.65
C TRP A 31 -12.13 0.79 -6.95
N GLY A 32 -12.91 1.70 -6.34
CA GLY A 32 -14.35 1.82 -6.55
C GLY A 32 -15.15 0.58 -6.11
N ASP A 33 -16.37 0.46 -6.64
CA ASP A 33 -17.25 -0.70 -6.43
C ASP A 33 -16.94 -1.86 -7.42
N GLY A 34 -15.93 -1.71 -8.27
CA GLY A 34 -15.49 -2.70 -9.26
C GLY A 34 -14.34 -2.14 -10.13
N GLY A 35 -13.31 -2.90 -10.50
CA GLY A 35 -13.34 -4.35 -10.51
C GLY A 35 -12.07 -5.07 -11.01
N ASP A 36 -12.35 -6.26 -11.49
CA ASP A 36 -11.53 -7.47 -11.71
C ASP A 36 -10.25 -7.33 -12.56
N ALA A 37 -9.88 -6.10 -12.96
CA ALA A 37 -8.66 -5.85 -13.73
C ALA A 37 -7.41 -5.66 -12.87
N VAL A 38 -7.56 -5.41 -11.55
CA VAL A 38 -6.44 -5.36 -10.63
C VAL A 38 -6.12 -6.79 -10.17
N PRO A 39 -4.97 -7.37 -10.56
CA PRO A 39 -4.69 -8.79 -10.31
C PRO A 39 -4.45 -9.12 -8.82
N LYS A 40 -4.20 -8.13 -7.97
CA LYS A 40 -4.00 -8.27 -6.52
C LYS A 40 -4.41 -6.99 -5.78
N LYS A 41 -5.13 -7.13 -4.66
CA LYS A 41 -5.59 -6.02 -3.82
C LYS A 41 -5.13 -6.19 -2.38
N GLY A 42 -3.82 -6.22 -2.20
CA GLY A 42 -3.17 -6.36 -0.91
C GLY A 42 -2.79 -5.04 -0.24
N VAL A 43 -2.15 -5.13 0.94
CA VAL A 43 -1.62 -3.99 1.70
C VAL A 43 -0.63 -3.16 0.87
N MET A 44 0.32 -3.84 0.23
CA MET A 44 1.34 -3.21 -0.61
C MET A 44 0.72 -2.57 -1.87
N GLU A 45 -0.27 -3.24 -2.46
CA GLU A 45 -0.98 -2.73 -3.63
C GLU A 45 -1.87 -1.53 -3.29
N LEU A 46 -2.51 -1.49 -2.11
CA LEU A 46 -3.30 -0.36 -1.65
C LEU A 46 -2.42 0.88 -1.46
N ALA A 47 -1.26 0.72 -0.82
CA ALA A 47 -0.30 1.81 -0.64
C ALA A 47 0.12 2.46 -1.97
N LEU A 48 0.47 1.63 -2.95
CA LEU A 48 0.85 2.11 -4.28
C LEU A 48 -0.34 2.73 -5.02
N ALA A 49 -1.53 2.12 -4.93
CA ALA A 49 -2.73 2.62 -5.58
C ALA A 49 -3.15 4.00 -5.06
N VAL A 50 -3.04 4.25 -3.75
CA VAL A 50 -3.32 5.58 -3.17
C VAL A 50 -2.34 6.62 -3.70
N PHE A 51 -1.04 6.31 -3.70
CA PHE A 51 -0.03 7.22 -4.25
C PHE A 51 -0.27 7.53 -5.73
N ASP A 52 -0.51 6.50 -6.55
CA ASP A 52 -0.78 6.67 -7.97
C ASP A 52 -2.06 7.48 -8.22
N ALA A 53 -3.12 7.22 -7.46
CA ALA A 53 -4.39 7.94 -7.60
C ALA A 53 -4.25 9.44 -7.27
N VAL A 54 -3.51 9.78 -6.22
CA VAL A 54 -3.20 11.18 -5.87
C VAL A 54 -2.34 11.82 -6.95
N ARG A 55 -1.26 11.16 -7.38
CA ARG A 55 -0.28 11.71 -8.32
C ARG A 55 -0.83 11.86 -9.73
N ALA A 56 -1.66 10.93 -10.18
CA ALA A 56 -2.28 10.94 -11.50
C ALA A 56 -3.55 11.80 -11.56
N GLY A 57 -4.00 12.37 -10.42
CA GLY A 57 -5.20 13.20 -10.36
C GLY A 57 -6.49 12.41 -10.60
N LEU A 58 -6.51 11.14 -10.16
CA LEU A 58 -7.68 10.25 -10.28
C LEU A 58 -8.71 10.45 -9.17
N VAL A 59 -8.34 11.17 -8.12
CA VAL A 59 -9.24 11.59 -7.03
C VAL A 59 -9.48 13.09 -7.08
N GLU A 60 -10.58 13.56 -6.47
CA GLU A 60 -10.91 14.99 -6.45
C GLU A 60 -9.76 15.82 -5.87
N PRO A 61 -9.49 17.04 -6.39
CA PRO A 61 -8.32 17.83 -5.97
C PRO A 61 -8.23 18.10 -4.47
N ARG A 62 -9.38 18.29 -3.81
CA ARG A 62 -9.44 18.51 -2.36
C ARG A 62 -9.03 17.27 -1.57
N VAL A 63 -9.41 16.09 -2.05
CA VAL A 63 -9.05 14.79 -1.47
C VAL A 63 -7.57 14.49 -1.72
N ALA A 64 -7.10 14.74 -2.95
CA ALA A 64 -5.69 14.59 -3.34
C ALA A 64 -4.76 15.41 -2.42
N GLU A 65 -5.10 16.69 -2.20
CA GLU A 65 -4.31 17.58 -1.34
C GLU A 65 -4.28 17.09 0.12
N ALA A 66 -5.40 16.55 0.62
CA ALA A 66 -5.48 16.03 1.99
C ALA A 66 -4.67 14.73 2.17
N LEU A 67 -4.60 13.87 1.14
CA LEU A 67 -3.89 12.59 1.19
C LEU A 67 -2.40 12.70 0.88
N LYS A 68 -1.98 13.75 0.19
CA LYS A 68 -0.65 13.89 -0.44
C LYS A 68 0.52 13.50 0.47
N ASP A 69 0.64 14.12 1.64
CA ASP A 69 1.80 13.90 2.52
C ASP A 69 1.89 12.44 2.99
N LYS A 70 0.75 11.82 3.26
CA LYS A 70 0.66 10.42 3.70
C LYS A 70 0.76 9.44 2.54
N ALA A 71 0.30 9.81 1.35
CA ALA A 71 0.48 9.02 0.14
C ALA A 71 1.97 8.94 -0.26
N ASP A 72 2.70 10.07 -0.15
CA ASP A 72 4.15 10.12 -0.34
C ASP A 72 4.90 9.28 0.72
N GLU A 73 4.40 9.24 1.96
CA GLU A 73 4.94 8.38 3.02
C GLU A 73 4.72 6.89 2.73
N ALA A 74 3.52 6.51 2.30
CA ALA A 74 3.17 5.15 1.91
C ALA A 74 4.04 4.63 0.75
N ASP A 75 4.30 5.44 -0.28
CA ASP A 75 5.21 5.10 -1.38
C ASP A 75 6.65 4.86 -0.90
N ARG A 76 7.16 5.72 0.00
CA ARG A 76 8.48 5.54 0.61
C ARG A 76 8.57 4.22 1.39
N LEU A 77 7.54 3.89 2.16
CA LEU A 77 7.47 2.65 2.95
C LEU A 77 7.37 1.42 2.04
N TYR A 78 6.52 1.46 1.00
CA TYR A 78 6.43 0.42 -0.03
C TYR A 78 7.81 0.10 -0.63
N HIS A 79 8.54 1.13 -1.06
CA HIS A 79 9.88 0.96 -1.61
C HIS A 79 10.91 0.51 -0.57
N ALA A 80 10.77 0.94 0.69
CA ALA A 80 11.66 0.52 1.78
C ALA A 80 11.48 -0.98 2.12
N ILE A 81 10.24 -1.46 2.17
CA ILE A 81 9.92 -2.89 2.36
C ILE A 81 10.50 -3.70 1.20
N GLY A 82 10.26 -3.28 -0.05
CA GLY A 82 10.81 -3.94 -1.23
C GLY A 82 12.34 -4.05 -1.19
N LYS A 83 13.03 -2.99 -0.75
CA LYS A 83 14.48 -2.99 -0.54
C LYS A 83 14.92 -3.95 0.58
N ALA A 84 14.20 -3.99 1.69
CA ALA A 84 14.51 -4.91 2.81
C ALA A 84 14.35 -6.37 2.39
N LEU A 85 13.27 -6.71 1.68
CA LEU A 85 13.03 -8.05 1.13
C LEU A 85 14.14 -8.45 0.14
N ALA A 86 14.54 -7.55 -0.76
CA ALA A 86 15.63 -7.77 -1.70
C ALA A 86 17.00 -7.97 -1.00
N ALA A 87 17.22 -7.26 0.12
CA ALA A 87 18.40 -7.39 0.97
C ALA A 87 18.38 -8.62 1.88
N ARG A 88 17.28 -9.41 1.88
CA ARG A 88 17.07 -10.57 2.77
C ARG A 88 17.07 -10.19 4.25
N ASP A 89 16.47 -9.05 4.56
CA ASP A 89 16.30 -8.54 5.92
C ASP A 89 14.81 -8.64 6.32
N PRO A 90 14.32 -9.84 6.71
CA PRO A 90 12.92 -10.04 7.06
C PRO A 90 12.51 -9.24 8.29
N GLN A 91 13.42 -9.03 9.25
CA GLN A 91 13.13 -8.30 10.49
C GLN A 91 12.86 -6.83 10.21
N LYS A 92 13.63 -6.22 9.30
CA LYS A 92 13.37 -4.86 8.85
C LYS A 92 12.10 -4.77 8.02
N ALA A 93 11.85 -5.72 7.12
CA ALA A 93 10.63 -5.75 6.31
C ALA A 93 9.38 -5.82 7.20
N ASP A 94 9.41 -6.68 8.23
CA ASP A 94 8.32 -6.86 9.21
C ASP A 94 8.06 -5.58 10.03
N ARG A 95 9.11 -4.90 10.50
CA ARG A 95 8.95 -3.60 11.16
C ARG A 95 8.31 -2.56 10.23
N LEU A 96 8.82 -2.46 9.01
CA LEU A 96 8.33 -1.49 8.03
C LEU A 96 6.90 -1.79 7.58
N SER A 97 6.44 -3.05 7.62
CA SER A 97 5.04 -3.35 7.33
C SER A 97 4.10 -2.80 8.40
N TYR A 98 4.47 -2.83 9.69
CA TYR A 98 3.67 -2.17 10.73
C TYR A 98 3.60 -0.65 10.51
N GLU A 99 4.72 -0.02 10.15
CA GLU A 99 4.75 1.41 9.81
C GLU A 99 3.87 1.72 8.57
N LEU A 100 3.82 0.81 7.59
CA LEU A 100 2.95 0.95 6.43
C LEU A 100 1.46 0.81 6.80
N GLU A 101 1.11 -0.15 7.65
CA GLU A 101 -0.26 -0.34 8.14
C GLU A 101 -0.73 0.89 8.95
N ASP A 102 0.11 1.44 9.84
CA ASP A 102 -0.17 2.69 10.56
C ASP A 102 -0.38 3.88 9.60
N CYS A 103 0.41 3.92 8.51
CA CYS A 103 0.25 4.95 7.48
C CYS A 103 -1.07 4.79 6.71
N LEU A 104 -1.48 3.55 6.42
CA LEU A 104 -2.76 3.26 5.78
C LEU A 104 -3.95 3.59 6.69
N GLU A 105 -3.84 3.35 8.00
CA GLU A 105 -4.84 3.79 8.99
C GLU A 105 -5.03 5.32 8.95
N ALA A 106 -3.92 6.07 8.92
CA ALA A 106 -3.97 7.53 8.82
C ALA A 106 -4.59 8.01 7.49
N LEU A 107 -4.27 7.34 6.39
CA LEU A 107 -4.88 7.61 5.08
C LEU A 107 -6.39 7.32 5.08
N GLU A 108 -6.82 6.24 5.74
CA GLU A 108 -8.22 5.86 5.91
C GLU A 108 -9.00 6.91 6.70
N ASP A 109 -8.42 7.41 7.80
CA ASP A 109 -9.01 8.51 8.58
C ASP A 109 -9.12 9.83 7.79
N ILE A 110 -8.29 10.03 6.79
CA ILE A 110 -8.42 11.17 5.87
C ILE A 110 -9.52 10.88 4.84
N ALA A 111 -9.50 9.70 4.22
CA ALA A 111 -10.47 9.30 3.20
C ALA A 111 -11.92 9.30 3.73
N ARG A 112 -12.15 8.87 4.97
CA ARG A 112 -13.47 8.86 5.64
C ARG A 112 -14.14 10.23 5.76
N LYS A 113 -13.40 11.32 5.57
CA LYS A 113 -13.93 12.70 5.66
C LYS A 113 -14.56 13.19 4.36
N PHE A 114 -14.49 12.39 3.30
CA PHE A 114 -14.95 12.69 1.96
C PHE A 114 -15.90 11.61 1.45
#